data_AF-A0A0A9G639-F1
#
_entry.id   AF-A0A0A9G639-F1
#
_cell.length_a   1.000
_cell.length_b   1.000
_cell.length_c   1.000
_cell.angle_alpha   90.00
_cell.angle_beta   90.00
_cell.angle_gamma   90.00
#
_symmetry.space_group_name_H-M   'P 1'
#
loop_
_entity.id
_entity.type
_entity.pdbx_description
1 polymer ?
#
loop_
_entity_poly.entity_id
_entity_poly.type
_entity_poly.pdbx_seq_one_letter_code
_entity_poly.pdbx_strand_id
1 'polypeptide(L)'
;MATSGTVTRRRIKFDCKHLMVSTCKITKAGIGGPLIDFDGNFIGMNFYDMEQTPYLPGDIILKLLRQFDAKGAVAGEVIDHPNPNRWPVPEPRWYYPSSVFYVHHPRRMLQ
;
A
#
# COMPACT_ATOMS: atom_id res chain seq x y z
N MET A 1 5.15 -4.17 19.55
CA MET A 1 4.60 -5.54 19.72
C MET A 1 3.62 -5.80 18.60
N ALA A 2 3.67 -6.98 17.99
CA ALA A 2 2.66 -7.41 17.04
C ALA A 2 1.38 -7.80 17.79
N THR A 3 0.23 -7.60 17.16
CA THR A 3 -1.07 -8.04 17.69
C THR A 3 -1.77 -8.89 16.65
N SER A 4 -2.54 -9.86 17.11
CA SER A 4 -3.38 -10.69 16.25
C SER A 4 -4.82 -10.20 16.27
N GLY A 5 -5.55 -10.52 15.22
CA GLY A 5 -6.93 -10.15 15.04
C GLY A 5 -7.48 -10.75 13.77
N THR A 6 -8.67 -10.31 13.41
CA THR A 6 -9.37 -10.72 12.19
C THR A 6 -9.55 -9.52 11.29
N VAL A 7 -9.48 -9.77 9.99
CA VAL A 7 -9.79 -8.78 8.97
C VAL A 7 -11.25 -8.93 8.57
N THR A 8 -11.97 -7.81 8.51
CA THR A 8 -13.29 -7.78 7.88
C THR A 8 -13.18 -7.06 6.53
N ARG A 9 -13.78 -7.63 5.48
CA ARG A 9 -13.89 -6.96 4.16
C ARG A 9 -14.88 -5.80 4.17
N ARG A 10 -15.30 -5.33 5.35
CA ARG A 10 -16.22 -4.21 5.49
C ARG A 10 -15.46 -2.93 5.18
N ARG A 11 -15.93 -2.16 4.20
CA ARG A 11 -15.43 -0.81 3.97
C ARG A 11 -16.00 0.08 5.07
N ILE A 12 -15.16 0.81 5.80
CA ILE A 12 -15.64 1.87 6.70
C ILE A 12 -15.88 3.13 5.87
N LYS A 13 -16.82 3.93 6.35
CA LYS A 13 -17.03 5.31 5.91
C LYS A 13 -15.90 6.22 6.41
N PHE A 14 -14.66 5.94 6.04
CA PHE A 14 -13.58 6.94 6.09
C PHE A 14 -13.64 7.81 4.84
N ASP A 15 -13.06 9.01 4.90
CA ASP A 15 -12.87 9.87 3.72
C ASP A 15 -12.14 9.12 2.59
N CYS A 16 -11.27 8.18 2.96
CA CYS A 16 -10.65 7.23 2.05
C CYS A 16 -11.47 5.93 1.94
N LYS A 17 -12.26 5.81 0.87
CA LYS A 17 -13.11 4.63 0.55
C LYS A 17 -12.33 3.31 0.31
N HIS A 18 -11.01 3.39 0.26
CA HIS A 18 -10.11 2.28 -0.01
C HIS A 18 -9.64 1.56 1.26
N LEU A 19 -9.88 2.13 2.45
CA LEU A 19 -9.49 1.51 3.70
C LEU A 19 -10.42 0.35 4.07
N MET A 20 -9.79 -0.73 4.53
CA MET A 20 -10.44 -1.89 5.16
C MET A 20 -10.09 -1.94 6.65
N VAL A 21 -10.60 -2.92 7.38
CA VAL A 21 -10.55 -2.94 8.85
C VAL A 21 -10.03 -4.25 9.38
N SER A 22 -9.19 -4.14 10.39
CA SER A 22 -8.79 -5.25 11.24
C SER A 22 -9.13 -4.98 12.70
N THR A 23 -9.30 -6.05 13.46
CA THR A 23 -9.40 -6.00 14.93
C THR A 23 -8.03 -6.02 15.61
N CYS A 24 -6.94 -6.09 14.84
CA CYS A 24 -5.56 -6.00 15.34
C CYS A 24 -5.34 -4.63 15.98
N LYS A 25 -5.21 -4.56 17.30
CA LYS A 25 -4.97 -3.28 17.98
C LYS A 25 -3.54 -2.81 17.75
N ILE A 26 -3.37 -1.58 17.31
CA ILE A 26 -2.04 -0.96 17.19
C ILE A 26 -1.95 0.30 18.04
N THR A 27 -0.73 0.71 18.39
CA THR A 27 -0.47 2.07 18.87
C THR A 27 -0.19 3.00 17.69
N LYS A 28 -0.11 4.31 17.93
CA LYS A 28 0.32 5.27 16.89
C LYS A 28 1.68 4.92 16.27
N ALA A 29 2.55 4.22 17.00
CA ALA A 29 3.84 3.76 16.47
C ALA A 29 3.71 2.63 15.43
N GLY A 30 2.55 1.98 15.33
CA GLY A 30 2.26 0.94 14.34
C GLY A 30 1.80 1.46 12.97
N ILE A 31 1.60 2.77 12.83
CA ILE A 31 1.22 3.39 11.55
C ILE A 31 2.32 3.14 10.52
N GLY A 32 1.94 2.75 9.31
CA GLY A 32 2.87 2.41 8.24
C GLY A 32 3.48 1.01 8.38
N GLY A 33 3.26 0.32 9.50
CA GLY A 33 3.68 -1.06 9.69
C GLY A 33 2.87 -2.05 8.85
N PRO A 34 3.44 -3.23 8.53
CA PRO A 34 2.74 -4.24 7.74
C PRO A 34 1.64 -4.92 8.55
N LEU A 35 0.54 -5.24 7.87
CA LEU A 35 -0.45 -6.22 8.29
C LEU A 35 -0.16 -7.52 7.53
N ILE A 36 0.13 -8.59 8.25
CA ILE A 36 0.48 -9.91 7.70
C ILE A 36 -0.49 -10.96 8.23
N ASP A 37 -0.80 -11.97 7.40
CA ASP A 37 -1.52 -13.15 7.88
C ASP A 37 -0.56 -14.17 8.52
N PHE A 38 -1.12 -15.29 9.02
CA PHE A 38 -0.34 -16.33 9.69
C PHE A 38 0.60 -17.10 8.75
N ASP A 39 0.37 -17.05 7.43
CA ASP A 39 1.23 -17.65 6.42
C ASP A 39 2.35 -16.68 5.98
N GLY A 40 2.39 -15.48 6.56
CA GLY A 40 3.37 -14.44 6.23
C GLY A 40 3.02 -13.64 4.97
N ASN A 41 1.81 -13.78 4.43
CA ASN A 41 1.39 -12.97 3.29
C ASN A 41 1.14 -11.53 3.71
N PHE A 42 1.59 -10.58 2.88
CA PHE A 42 1.32 -9.17 3.06
C PHE A 42 -0.13 -8.82 2.70
N ILE A 43 -0.92 -8.44 3.69
CA ILE A 43 -2.33 -8.06 3.54
C ILE A 43 -2.46 -6.56 3.25
N GLY A 44 -1.62 -5.73 3.88
CA GLY A 44 -1.67 -4.29 3.70
C GLY A 44 -0.83 -3.50 4.71
N MET A 45 -1.08 -2.20 4.78
CA MET A 45 -0.35 -1.27 5.65
C MET A 45 -1.29 -0.62 6.66
N ASN A 46 -0.89 -0.61 7.93
CA ASN A 46 -1.73 -0.17 9.03
C ASN A 46 -1.85 1.36 9.14
N PHE A 47 -3.04 1.81 9.52
CA PHE A 47 -3.35 3.16 9.97
C PHE A 47 -3.86 3.09 11.42
N TYR A 48 -3.76 4.20 12.14
CA TYR A 48 -4.25 4.26 13.52
C TYR A 48 -5.63 4.90 13.56
N ASP A 49 -6.57 4.22 14.24
CA ASP A 49 -7.82 4.79 14.71
C ASP A 49 -8.14 4.21 16.10
N MET A 50 -9.01 4.88 16.85
CA MET A 50 -9.29 4.51 18.25
C MET A 50 -10.22 3.30 18.39
N GLU A 51 -11.15 3.10 17.45
CA GLU A 51 -12.16 2.04 17.56
C GLU A 51 -11.68 0.71 16.96
N GLN A 52 -11.14 0.78 15.75
CA GLN A 52 -10.60 -0.36 15.01
C GLN A 52 -9.34 0.07 14.27
N THR A 53 -8.58 -0.86 13.72
CA THR A 53 -7.36 -0.52 12.96
C THR A 53 -7.65 -0.55 11.47
N PRO A 54 -7.75 0.63 10.82
CA PRO A 54 -7.90 0.69 9.38
C PRO A 54 -6.58 0.26 8.74
N TYR A 55 -6.64 -0.34 7.57
CA TYR A 55 -5.45 -0.64 6.80
C TYR A 55 -5.72 -0.37 5.32
N LEU A 56 -4.66 -0.04 4.59
CA LEU A 56 -4.68 0.06 3.14
C LEU A 56 -4.33 -1.30 2.54
N PRO A 57 -5.24 -1.91 1.76
CA PRO A 57 -5.00 -3.20 1.12
C PRO A 57 -3.75 -3.22 0.21
N GLY A 58 -3.05 -4.36 0.22
CA GLY A 58 -1.80 -4.55 -0.52
C GLY A 58 -1.94 -4.43 -2.03
N ASP A 59 -3.10 -4.80 -2.61
CA ASP A 59 -3.38 -4.65 -4.04
C ASP A 59 -3.43 -3.17 -4.49
N ILE A 60 -3.97 -2.30 -3.63
CA ILE A 60 -4.00 -0.86 -3.86
C ILE A 60 -2.59 -0.27 -3.75
N ILE A 61 -1.82 -0.70 -2.74
CA ILE A 61 -0.41 -0.31 -2.58
C ILE A 61 0.38 -0.71 -3.83
N LEU A 62 0.29 -1.97 -4.25
CA LEU A 62 0.99 -2.48 -5.43
C LEU A 62 0.61 -1.71 -6.70
N LYS A 63 -0.66 -1.38 -6.89
CA LYS A 63 -1.12 -0.57 -8.03
C LYS A 63 -0.45 0.82 -8.03
N LEU A 64 -0.36 1.48 -6.88
CA LEU A 64 0.28 2.79 -6.75
C LEU A 64 1.78 2.71 -6.99
N LEU A 65 2.46 1.71 -6.41
CA LEU A 65 3.90 1.52 -6.59
C LEU A 65 4.28 1.29 -8.06
N ARG A 66 3.49 0.48 -8.79
CA ARG A 66 3.67 0.29 -10.24
C ARG A 66 3.54 1.58 -11.04
N GLN A 67 2.74 2.55 -10.59
CA GLN A 67 2.65 3.85 -11.26
C GLN A 67 3.93 4.67 -11.08
N PHE A 68 4.62 4.54 -9.96
CA PHE A 68 5.92 5.17 -9.75
C PHE A 68 7.01 4.50 -10.61
N ASP A 69 6.98 3.17 -10.74
CA ASP A 69 7.86 2.44 -11.66
C ASP A 69 7.66 2.88 -13.11
N ALA A 70 6.41 2.95 -13.56
CA ALA A 70 6.08 3.34 -14.93
C ALA A 70 6.39 4.81 -15.21
N LYS A 71 6.24 5.71 -14.22
CA LYS A 71 6.59 7.13 -14.35
C LYS A 71 8.10 7.39 -14.36
N GLY A 72 8.91 6.44 -13.90
CA GLY A 72 10.35 6.44 -14.16
C GLY A 72 10.69 6.28 -15.65
N ALA A 73 9.77 5.77 -16.48
CA ALA A 73 9.92 5.63 -17.94
C ALA A 73 9.28 6.77 -18.75
N VAL A 74 8.46 7.62 -18.12
CA VAL A 74 7.80 8.77 -18.77
C VAL A 74 8.04 10.03 -17.92
N ALA A 75 9.30 10.29 -17.58
CA ALA A 75 9.74 11.56 -17.04
C ALA A 75 9.82 12.58 -18.18
N GLY A 76 8.67 13.07 -18.60
CA GLY A 76 8.58 14.10 -19.63
C GLY A 76 7.17 14.20 -20.16
N GLU A 77 6.25 14.73 -19.37
CA GLU A 77 5.36 15.80 -19.84
C GLU A 77 4.38 16.26 -18.74
N VAL A 78 4.51 17.57 -18.46
CA VAL A 78 3.52 18.54 -17.98
C VAL A 78 2.67 18.16 -16.76
N ILE A 79 3.10 18.61 -15.57
CA ILE A 79 2.17 18.82 -14.45
C ILE A 79 1.60 20.23 -14.62
N ASP A 80 0.39 20.32 -15.12
CA ASP A 80 -0.42 21.54 -15.01
C ASP A 80 -0.56 21.89 -13.53
N HIS A 81 0.07 23.00 -13.12
CA HIS A 81 -0.09 23.71 -11.85
C HIS A 81 0.15 22.86 -10.58
N PRO A 82 1.38 22.84 -10.03
CA PRO A 82 1.67 22.14 -8.79
C PRO A 82 0.88 22.76 -7.63
N ASN A 83 0.07 21.94 -6.95
CA ASN A 83 -0.56 22.32 -5.69
C ASN A 83 0.55 22.75 -4.69
N PRO A 84 0.52 23.99 -4.16
CA PRO A 84 1.58 24.53 -3.32
C PRO A 84 1.74 23.77 -1.98
N ASN A 85 0.71 23.02 -1.55
CA ASN A 85 0.74 22.23 -0.32
C ASN A 85 1.21 20.79 -0.54
N ARG A 86 1.63 20.43 -1.75
CA ARG A 86 2.11 19.08 -2.04
C ARG A 86 3.53 18.93 -1.52
N TRP A 87 3.71 18.08 -0.51
CA TRP A 87 5.03 17.70 -0.03
C TRP A 87 5.86 17.14 -1.21
N PRO A 88 7.11 17.60 -1.43
CA PRO A 88 7.97 17.05 -2.45
C PRO A 88 8.28 15.60 -2.07
N VAL A 89 7.66 14.65 -2.78
CA VAL A 89 7.94 13.23 -2.60
C VAL A 89 9.24 12.94 -3.37
N PRO A 90 10.33 12.51 -2.70
CA PRO A 90 11.56 12.15 -3.39
C PRO A 90 11.31 11.06 -4.44
N GLU A 91 12.13 11.02 -5.47
CA GLU A 91 12.09 9.93 -6.44
C GLU A 91 12.26 8.58 -5.72
N PRO A 92 11.30 7.65 -5.87
CA PRO A 92 11.43 6.32 -5.30
C PRO A 92 12.64 5.61 -5.89
N ARG A 93 13.52 5.09 -5.03
CA ARG A 93 14.64 4.23 -5.44
C ARG A 93 14.35 2.80 -5.03
N TRP A 94 14.20 1.93 -6.01
CA TRP A 94 14.03 0.50 -5.77
C TRP A 94 15.38 -0.21 -5.75
N TYR A 95 15.67 -0.89 -4.64
CA TYR A 95 16.80 -1.80 -4.56
C TYR A 95 16.30 -3.22 -4.73
N TYR A 96 16.62 -3.83 -5.86
CA TYR A 96 16.34 -5.24 -6.12
C TYR A 96 17.61 -6.03 -5.84
N PRO A 97 17.70 -6.75 -4.71
CA PRO A 97 18.82 -7.65 -4.48
C PRO A 97 18.83 -8.69 -5.60
N SER A 98 20.02 -8.95 -6.14
CA SER A 98 20.25 -9.74 -7.36
C SER A 98 19.76 -11.20 -7.31
N SER A 99 19.12 -11.62 -6.22
CA SER A 99 18.69 -12.99 -5.93
C SER A 99 17.17 -13.19 -5.87
N VAL A 100 16.34 -12.16 -6.13
CA VAL A 100 14.87 -12.32 -6.06
C VAL A 100 14.25 -12.23 -7.45
N PHE A 101 14.24 -13.35 -8.18
CA PHE A 101 13.45 -13.52 -9.38
C PHE A 101 11.96 -13.60 -9.01
N TYR A 102 11.29 -12.46 -8.85
CA TYR A 102 9.84 -12.45 -8.97
C TYR A 102 9.50 -12.72 -10.43
N VAL A 103 9.10 -13.96 -10.72
CA VAL A 103 8.45 -14.32 -11.99
C VAL A 103 7.09 -13.63 -12.00
N HIS A 104 7.09 -12.36 -12.38
CA HIS A 104 5.88 -11.67 -12.74
C HIS A 104 5.46 -12.25 -14.09
N HIS A 105 4.66 -13.33 -14.08
CA HIS A 105 3.94 -13.77 -15.28
C HIS A 105 2.77 -12.80 -15.48
N PRO A 106 2.82 -11.89 -16.48
CA PRO A 106 1.60 -11.22 -16.89
C PRO A 106 0.67 -12.32 -17.40
N ARG A 107 -0.54 -12.42 -16.81
CA ARG A 107 -1.60 -13.23 -17.41
C ARG A 107 -1.78 -12.73 -18.84
N ARG A 108 -1.38 -13.55 -19.82
CA ARG A 108 -1.91 -13.45 -21.18
C ARG A 108 -3.42 -13.62 -21.04
N MET A 109 -4.19 -12.54 -21.19
CA MET A 109 -5.59 -12.69 -21.54
C MET A 109 -5.62 -13.15 -23.00
N LEU A 110 -5.84 -14.46 -23.16
CA LEU A 110 -6.35 -15.04 -24.39
C LEU A 110 -7.87 -15.00 -24.31
N GLN A 111 -8.47 -14.05 -25.04
CA GLN A 111 -9.59 -14.27 -25.97
C GLN A 111 -9.87 -12.96 -26.70
#